data_AF-A0AA51JBQ0-F1
#
_entry.id   AF-A0AA51JBQ0-F1
#
_cell.length_a   1.000
_cell.length_b   1.000
_cell.length_c   1.000
_cell.angle_alpha   90.00
_cell.angle_beta   90.00
_cell.angle_gamma   90.00
#
_symmetry.space_group_name_H-M   'P 1'
#
loop_
_entity.id
_entity.type
_entity.pdbx_description
1 polymer ?
#
loop_
_entity_poly.entity_id
_entity_poly.type
_entity_poly.pdbx_seq_one_letter_code
_entity_poly.pdbx_strand_id
1 'polypeptide(L)' 'QCALVNQHMKQLAQQYPYTKFLKAIAQTCLRNYPERNLPSVFVYFEGDMKMQ' A
#
# COMPACT_ATOMS: atom_id res chain seq x y z
N GLN A 1 -4.40 -11.82 -5.21
CA GLN A 1 -3.20 -11.39 -4.44
C GLN A 1 -3.46 -10.10 -3.65
N CYS A 2 -3.94 -9.00 -4.25
CA CYS A 2 -4.21 -7.74 -3.53
C CYS A 2 -5.17 -7.88 -2.32
N ALA A 3 -6.20 -8.71 -2.43
CA ALA A 3 -7.16 -8.94 -1.34
C ALA A 3 -6.50 -9.50 -0.07
N LEU A 4 -5.54 -10.43 -0.23
CA LEU A 4 -4.80 -11.04 0.89
C LEU A 4 -3.88 -10.02 1.56
N VAL A 5 -3.13 -9.23 0.77
CA VAL A 5 -2.29 -8.15 1.31
C VAL A 5 -3.15 -7.14 2.09
N ASN A 6 -4.30 -6.74 1.54
CA ASN A 6 -5.22 -5.82 2.21
C ASN A 6 -5.78 -6.41 3.53
N GLN A 7 -6.00 -7.71 3.61
CA GLN A 7 -6.40 -8.36 4.87
C GLN A 7 -5.31 -8.24 5.93
N HIS A 8 -4.06 -8.51 5.59
CA HIS A 8 -2.93 -8.35 6.52
C HIS A 8 -2.71 -6.88 6.93
N MET A 9 -2.81 -5.94 5.98
CA MET A 9 -2.67 -4.51 6.28
C MET A 9 -3.72 -4.02 7.29
N LYS A 10 -4.96 -4.57 7.26
CA LYS A 10 -5.98 -4.26 8.26
C LYS A 10 -5.61 -4.74 9.67
N GLN A 11 -5.00 -5.93 9.77
CA GLN A 11 -4.54 -6.47 11.06
C GLN A 11 -3.37 -5.64 11.60
N LEU A 12 -2.39 -5.32 10.75
CA LEU A 12 -1.24 -4.50 11.12
C LEU A 12 -1.65 -3.08 11.53
N ALA A 13 -2.64 -2.48 10.87
CA ALA A 13 -3.16 -1.16 11.25
C ALA A 13 -3.71 -1.11 12.68
N GLN A 14 -4.27 -2.22 13.18
CA GLN A 14 -4.72 -2.31 14.57
C GLN A 14 -3.55 -2.48 15.55
N GLN A 15 -2.51 -3.21 15.14
CA GLN A 15 -1.34 -3.48 15.98
C GLN A 15 -0.37 -2.30 16.06
N TYR A 16 -0.28 -1.49 15.00
CA TYR A 16 0.68 -0.38 14.87
C TYR A 16 -0.04 0.95 14.67
N PRO A 17 -0.67 1.52 15.72
CA PRO A 17 -1.54 2.70 15.61
C PRO A 17 -0.81 3.98 15.19
N TYR A 18 0.52 4.05 15.38
CA TYR A 18 1.35 5.18 14.97
C TYR A 18 1.77 5.12 13.49
N THR A 19 1.49 4.01 12.79
CA THR A 19 1.75 3.85 11.37
C THR A 19 0.47 4.06 10.58
N LYS A 20 0.50 4.96 9.60
CA LYS A 20 -0.66 5.22 8.73
C LYS A 20 -0.70 4.21 7.59
N PHE A 21 -1.73 3.36 7.57
CA PHE A 21 -1.99 2.42 6.48
C PHE A 21 -3.01 3.01 5.49
N LEU A 22 -2.67 3.00 4.20
CA LEU A 22 -3.52 3.50 3.12
C LEU A 22 -3.71 2.42 2.05
N LYS A 23 -4.86 2.46 1.37
CA LYS A 23 -5.12 1.66 0.17
C LYS A 23 -5.57 2.58 -0.97
N ALA A 24 -5.17 2.24 -2.19
CA ALA A 24 -5.53 2.96 -3.40
C ALA A 24 -5.83 1.97 -4.53
N ILE A 25 -6.66 2.39 -5.48
CA ILE A 25 -6.91 1.63 -6.71
C ILE A 25 -5.97 2.17 -7.78
N ALA A 26 -5.13 1.31 -8.35
CA ALA A 26 -4.05 1.75 -9.25
C ALA A 26 -4.59 2.58 -10.43
N GLN A 27 -5.68 2.12 -11.07
CA GLN A 27 -6.25 2.81 -12.23
C GLN A 27 -6.84 4.20 -11.90
N THR A 28 -7.18 4.48 -10.63
CA THR A 28 -7.73 5.79 -10.23
C THR A 28 -6.65 6.79 -9.82
N CYS A 29 -5.43 6.32 -9.52
CA CYS A 29 -4.37 7.15 -8.96
C CYS A 29 -3.19 7.35 -9.90
N LEU A 30 -2.90 6.36 -10.75
CA LEU A 30 -1.76 6.37 -11.67
C LEU A 30 -2.24 5.89 -13.04
N ARG A 31 -2.22 6.80 -14.02
CA ARG A 31 -2.59 6.47 -15.40
C ARG A 31 -1.63 5.41 -15.95
N ASN A 32 -2.18 4.31 -16.47
CA ASN A 32 -1.44 3.21 -17.09
C ASN A 32 -0.44 2.48 -16.16
N TYR A 33 -0.72 2.40 -14.85
CA TYR A 33 0.11 1.58 -13.96
C TYR A 33 0.05 0.09 -14.36
N PRO A 34 1.19 -0.61 -14.58
CA PRO A 34 1.18 -1.99 -15.06
C PRO A 34 0.56 -2.96 -14.05
N GLU A 35 -0.42 -3.76 -14.46
CA GLU A 35 -1.06 -4.74 -13.56
C GLU A 35 -0.09 -5.79 -13.01
N ARG A 36 0.94 -6.15 -13.78
CA ARG A 36 1.99 -7.09 -13.35
C ARG A 36 2.78 -6.62 -12.12
N ASN A 37 2.73 -5.33 -11.80
CA ASN A 37 3.40 -4.76 -10.62
C ASN A 37 2.54 -4.92 -9.35
N LEU A 38 1.27 -5.34 -9.48
CA LEU A 38 0.38 -5.54 -8.35
C LEU A 38 0.60 -6.92 -7.71
N PRO A 39 0.46 -7.04 -6.38
CA PRO A 39 0.26 -5.94 -5.43
C PRO A 39 1.54 -5.13 -5.22
N SER A 40 1.41 -3.81 -5.09
CA SER A 40 2.53 -2.89 -4.82
C SER A 40 2.37 -2.26 -3.44
N VAL A 41 3.45 -2.13 -2.69
CA VAL A 41 3.45 -1.56 -1.33
C VAL A 41 4.53 -0.48 -1.25
N PHE A 42 4.11 0.75 -1.00
CA PHE A 42 5.02 1.88 -0.85
C PHE A 42 5.12 2.26 0.62
N VAL A 43 6.34 2.43 1.12
CA VAL A 43 6.62 2.87 2.49
C VAL A 43 7.24 4.26 2.45
N TYR A 44 6.62 5.19 3.17
CA TYR A 44 7.10 6.57 3.30
C TYR A 44 7.43 6.90 4.75
N PHE A 45 8.48 7.69 4.95
CA PHE A 45 8.84 8.26 6.24
C PHE A 45 9.49 9.62 6.03
N GLU A 46 9.01 10.63 6.77
CA GLU A 46 9.49 12.03 6.69
C GLU A 46 9.51 12.63 5.28
N GLY A 47 8.51 12.28 4.45
CA GLY A 47 8.36 12.79 3.08
C GLY A 47 9.10 11.98 2.02
N ASP A 48 10.01 11.08 2.41
CA ASP A 48 10.76 10.23 1.48
C ASP A 48 10.11 8.86 1.30
N MET A 49 10.24 8.30 0.09
CA MET A 49 9.97 6.88 -0.16
C MET A 49 11.16 6.05 0.33
N LYS A 50 10.92 5.19 1.31
CA LYS A 50 11.93 4.29 1.87
C LYS A 50 11.92 2.91 1.19
N MET A 51 10.77 2.46 0.70
CA MET A 51 10.62 1.18 0.01
C MET A 51 9.48 1.23 -1.00
N GLN A 52 9.63 0.47 -2.09
CA GLN A 52 8.61 0.15 -3.08
C GLN A 52 8.60 -1.36 -3.34
#